data_AF-R5BMX8-F1
#
_entry.id   AF-R5BMX8-F1
#
_cell.length_a   1.000
_cell.length_b   1.000
_cell.length_c   1.000
_cell.angle_alpha   90.00
_cell.angle_beta   90.00
_cell.angle_gamma   90.00
#
_symmetry.space_group_name_H-M   'P 1'
#
loop_
_entity.id
_entity.type
_entity.pdbx_description
1 polymer ?
#
loop_
_entity_poly.entity_id
_entity_poly.type
_entity_poly.pdbx_seq_one_letter_code
_entity_poly.pdbx_strand_id
1 'polypeptide(L)'
;MDIILKFARTNPWAGIAKYKNCKDYISTYWTRSGNRYTGLTPEDARRLEKEMGYEEGHLSPQSGFWKTYAIGLGARDKVLHTERPEDELAYLFLKGHKRVANGINNLKPTHDYVLVNKEIEAEEANKRNKAKREAFSEFNKMSIEEMRKCLRLYGHKTDNISNELVESSLFDLIENNPDKFFLIWVNNKVRDTQYIIEAAISKNVIRKSKNIYYYGTDIIGRSLEDAIASLNDKKNQDIKMTILQEIESK
;
A
#
# COMPACT_ATOMS: atom_id res chain seq x y z
N MET A 1 4.72 -24.42 6.85
CA MET A 1 4.96 -22.98 6.63
C MET A 1 6.21 -22.58 7.39
N ASP A 2 7.16 -21.95 6.71
CA ASP A 2 8.44 -21.55 7.29
C ASP A 2 8.44 -20.05 7.59
N ILE A 3 8.58 -19.72 8.87
CA ILE A 3 8.51 -18.35 9.36
C ILE A 3 9.86 -17.99 9.97
N ILE A 4 10.46 -16.90 9.51
CA ILE A 4 11.79 -16.48 9.93
C ILE A 4 11.67 -15.26 10.83
N LEU A 5 12.12 -15.40 12.07
CA LEU A 5 12.30 -14.29 13.01
C LEU A 5 13.73 -13.74 12.86
N LYS A 6 13.84 -12.47 12.47
CA LYS A 6 15.12 -11.76 12.31
C LYS A 6 15.11 -10.43 13.05
N PHE A 7 16.29 -9.88 13.32
CA PHE A 7 16.41 -8.50 13.81
C PHE A 7 16.00 -7.51 12.72
N ALA A 8 15.26 -6.47 13.11
CA ALA A 8 14.81 -5.43 12.18
C ALA A 8 15.98 -4.56 11.67
N ARG A 9 17.01 -4.39 12.50
CA ARG A 9 18.13 -3.48 12.25
C ARG A 9 19.43 -4.12 12.70
N THR A 10 20.49 -3.81 11.98
CA THR A 10 21.87 -4.10 12.39
C THR A 10 22.46 -2.88 13.10
N ASN A 11 23.44 -3.12 13.98
CA ASN A 11 24.15 -2.02 14.63
C ASN A 11 24.95 -1.23 13.57
N PRO A 12 24.76 0.10 13.43
CA PRO A 12 25.47 0.90 12.44
C PRO A 12 27.00 0.88 12.57
N TRP A 13 27.53 0.74 13.80
CA TRP A 13 28.97 0.72 14.05
C TRP A 13 29.61 -0.66 13.86
N ALA A 14 28.93 -1.72 14.29
CA ALA A 14 29.48 -3.07 14.24
C ALA A 14 29.09 -3.85 12.98
N GLY A 15 28.07 -3.40 12.23
CA GLY A 15 27.53 -4.10 11.07
C GLY A 15 26.79 -5.41 11.41
N ILE A 16 26.65 -5.74 12.70
CA ILE A 16 26.10 -7.00 13.19
C ILE A 16 24.84 -6.71 14.02
N ALA A 17 23.83 -7.59 13.95
CA ALA A 17 22.62 -7.46 14.76
C ALA A 17 22.85 -7.84 16.24
N LYS A 18 23.58 -8.92 16.50
CA LYS A 18 23.97 -9.36 17.85
C LYS A 18 25.32 -10.10 17.83
N TYR A 19 26.15 -9.88 18.85
CA TYR A 19 27.43 -10.59 18.99
C TYR A 19 27.24 -12.11 19.14
N LYS A 20 28.28 -12.86 18.74
CA LYS A 20 28.34 -14.32 18.92
C LYS A 20 28.14 -14.67 20.39
N ASN A 21 27.29 -15.66 20.68
CA ASN A 21 26.89 -16.12 22.02
C ASN A 21 25.97 -15.20 22.84
N CYS A 22 25.64 -13.99 22.36
CA CYS A 22 24.62 -13.17 23.00
C CYS A 22 23.22 -13.57 22.50
N LYS A 23 22.27 -13.63 23.44
CA LYS A 23 20.85 -13.85 23.15
C LYS A 23 20.03 -12.67 23.65
N ASP A 24 18.99 -12.33 22.91
CA ASP A 24 17.95 -11.41 23.33
C ASP A 24 16.65 -12.18 23.51
N TYR A 25 15.88 -11.84 24.53
CA TYR A 25 14.70 -12.61 24.92
C TYR A 25 13.44 -11.76 24.74
N ILE A 26 12.50 -12.31 23.98
CA ILE A 26 11.16 -11.75 23.79
C ILE A 26 10.25 -12.47 24.79
N SER A 27 9.90 -11.77 25.87
CA SER A 27 9.05 -12.27 26.95
C SER A 27 7.66 -11.63 26.94
N THR A 28 6.74 -12.21 27.72
CA THR A 28 5.40 -11.63 27.90
C THR A 28 5.48 -10.29 28.63
N TYR A 29 4.47 -9.44 28.41
CA TYR A 29 4.29 -8.19 29.13
C TYR A 29 2.85 -8.05 29.61
N TRP A 30 2.66 -7.22 30.63
CA TRP A 30 1.33 -6.90 31.14
C TRP A 30 0.61 -5.96 30.18
N THR A 31 -0.62 -6.35 29.81
CA THR A 31 -1.55 -5.51 29.07
C THR A 31 -2.20 -4.50 30.01
N ARG A 32 -2.78 -3.43 29.46
CA ARG A 32 -3.52 -2.42 30.26
C ARG A 32 -4.68 -3.02 31.04
N SER A 33 -5.21 -4.16 30.59
CA SER A 33 -6.31 -4.90 31.21
C SER A 33 -5.86 -5.79 32.38
N GLY A 34 -4.58 -5.78 32.75
CA GLY A 34 -4.03 -6.60 33.85
C GLY A 34 -3.74 -8.06 33.48
N ASN A 35 -3.98 -8.47 32.23
CA ASN A 35 -3.63 -9.81 31.73
C ASN A 35 -2.23 -9.83 31.09
N ARG A 36 -1.57 -11.00 31.05
CA ARG A 36 -0.36 -11.16 30.25
C ARG A 36 -0.70 -11.25 28.77
N TYR A 37 0.15 -10.68 27.94
CA TYR A 37 0.03 -10.82 26.50
C TYR A 37 0.42 -12.24 26.07
N THR A 38 -0.52 -12.96 25.46
CA THR A 38 -0.31 -14.33 24.96
C THR A 38 -0.38 -14.41 23.43
N GLY A 39 -1.03 -13.45 22.77
CA GLY A 39 -1.26 -13.46 21.32
C GLY A 39 -2.26 -14.52 20.84
N LEU A 40 -2.80 -15.34 21.76
CA LEU A 40 -3.72 -16.44 21.47
C LEU A 40 -5.17 -16.01 21.67
N THR A 41 -6.06 -16.57 20.84
CA THR A 41 -7.49 -16.59 21.13
C THR A 41 -7.82 -17.73 22.13
N PRO A 42 -8.93 -17.66 22.87
CA PRO A 42 -9.35 -18.74 23.76
C PRO A 42 -9.64 -20.08 23.05
N GLU A 43 -9.87 -20.04 21.74
CA GLU A 43 -10.08 -21.23 20.89
C GLU A 43 -8.73 -21.85 20.49
N ASP A 44 -7.79 -21.01 20.04
CA ASP A 44 -6.43 -21.45 19.71
C ASP A 44 -5.70 -22.00 20.92
N ALA A 45 -5.88 -21.38 22.09
CA ALA A 45 -5.29 -21.86 23.34
C ALA A 45 -5.75 -23.29 23.67
N ARG A 46 -7.05 -23.58 23.56
CA ARG A 46 -7.61 -24.92 23.83
C ARG A 46 -7.15 -25.95 22.78
N ARG A 47 -7.06 -25.55 21.51
CA ARG A 47 -6.52 -26.42 20.45
C ARG A 47 -5.07 -26.80 20.72
N LEU A 48 -4.23 -25.81 21.02
CA LEU A 48 -2.81 -26.01 21.30
C LEU A 48 -2.59 -26.77 22.62
N GLU A 49 -3.39 -26.54 23.66
CA GLU A 49 -3.37 -27.32 24.90
C GLU A 49 -3.60 -28.81 24.61
N LYS A 50 -4.60 -29.13 23.77
CA LYS A 50 -4.92 -30.51 23.38
C LYS A 50 -3.82 -31.16 22.54
N GLU A 51 -3.25 -30.43 21.58
CA GLU A 51 -2.18 -30.94 20.71
C GLU A 51 -0.86 -31.14 21.48
N MET A 52 -0.60 -30.31 22.49
CA MET A 52 0.60 -30.37 23.33
C MET A 52 0.46 -31.30 24.54
N GLY A 53 -0.76 -31.78 24.83
CA GLY A 53 -1.05 -32.62 26.00
C GLY A 53 -1.03 -31.86 27.34
N TYR A 54 -1.28 -30.54 27.32
CA TYR A 54 -1.39 -29.73 28.54
C TYR A 54 -2.80 -29.80 29.15
N GLU A 55 -2.90 -29.52 30.45
CA GLU A 55 -4.17 -29.35 31.14
C GLU A 55 -4.93 -28.12 30.60
N GLU A 56 -6.27 -28.19 30.60
CA GLU A 56 -7.12 -27.08 30.15
C GLU A 56 -6.84 -25.81 30.97
N GLY A 57 -6.52 -24.71 30.29
CA GLY A 57 -6.18 -23.43 30.91
C GLY A 57 -4.69 -23.23 31.24
N HIS A 58 -3.82 -24.17 30.89
CA HIS A 58 -2.36 -24.02 31.05
C HIS A 58 -1.77 -22.89 30.18
N LEU A 59 -2.37 -22.59 29.02
CA LEU A 59 -2.02 -21.47 28.14
C LEU A 59 -2.87 -20.22 28.40
N SER A 60 -3.72 -20.24 29.43
CA SER A 60 -4.52 -19.06 29.81
C SER A 60 -3.63 -17.84 30.14
N PRO A 61 -4.08 -16.60 29.89
CA PRO A 61 -3.29 -15.39 30.15
C PRO A 61 -2.84 -15.19 31.60
N GLN A 62 -3.45 -15.89 32.55
CA GLN A 62 -3.13 -15.83 33.98
C GLN A 62 -2.23 -17.00 34.44
N SER A 63 -2.01 -17.98 33.57
CA SER A 63 -1.18 -19.15 33.88
C SER A 63 0.25 -18.78 34.23
N GLY A 64 0.85 -19.59 35.11
CA GLY A 64 2.27 -19.52 35.46
C GLY A 64 3.21 -19.80 34.28
N PHE A 65 2.74 -20.48 33.23
CA PHE A 65 3.51 -20.77 32.01
C PHE A 65 4.14 -19.50 31.42
N TRP A 66 3.37 -18.43 31.33
CA TRP A 66 3.81 -17.15 30.77
C TRP A 66 4.82 -16.38 31.65
N LYS A 67 5.15 -16.88 32.85
CA LYS A 67 6.24 -16.33 33.70
C LYS A 67 7.61 -16.73 33.19
N THR A 68 7.75 -17.94 32.68
CA THR A 68 9.02 -18.50 32.22
C THR A 68 9.12 -18.48 30.70
N TYR A 69 8.00 -18.35 29.99
CA TYR A 69 7.97 -18.32 28.53
C TYR A 69 8.71 -17.10 27.97
N ALA A 70 9.79 -17.37 27.24
CA ALA A 70 10.55 -16.37 26.51
C ALA A 70 11.17 -16.97 25.24
N ILE A 71 11.09 -16.23 24.13
CA ILE A 71 11.69 -16.62 22.87
C ILE A 71 13.05 -15.96 22.74
N GLY A 72 14.11 -16.76 22.81
CA GLY A 72 15.48 -16.29 22.61
C GLY A 72 15.84 -16.18 21.13
N LEU A 73 16.34 -15.03 20.70
CA LEU A 73 16.97 -14.81 19.40
C LEU A 73 18.46 -14.51 19.58
N GLY A 74 19.31 -15.24 18.86
CA GLY A 74 20.77 -15.07 18.90
C GLY A 74 21.32 -14.40 17.64
N ALA A 75 22.61 -14.59 17.37
CA ALA A 75 23.24 -14.07 16.15
C ALA A 75 22.73 -14.71 14.84
N ARG A 76 22.05 -15.86 14.92
CA ARG A 76 21.40 -16.52 13.78
C ARG A 76 19.90 -16.30 13.83
N ASP A 77 19.30 -16.15 12.67
CA ASP A 77 17.84 -16.06 12.51
C ASP A 77 17.18 -17.33 13.04
N LYS A 78 16.00 -17.18 13.66
CA LYS A 78 15.22 -18.30 14.18
C LYS A 78 14.15 -18.66 13.16
N VAL A 79 14.23 -19.87 12.60
CA VAL A 79 13.18 -20.43 11.74
C VAL A 79 12.17 -21.16 12.64
N LEU A 80 10.90 -20.85 12.46
CA LEU A 80 9.76 -21.48 13.12
C LEU A 80 9.00 -22.27 12.07
N HIS A 81 8.77 -23.56 12.32
CA HIS A 81 8.01 -24.43 11.44
C HIS A 81 6.62 -24.63 12.02
N THR A 82 5.59 -24.05 11.41
CA THR A 82 4.21 -24.09 11.93
C THR A 82 3.61 -25.50 12.00
N GLU A 83 4.28 -26.52 11.46
CA GLU A 83 3.91 -27.93 11.63
C GLU A 83 4.09 -28.42 13.07
N ARG A 84 4.93 -27.75 13.86
CA ARG A 84 5.14 -28.05 15.27
C ARG A 84 4.26 -27.14 16.13
N PRO A 85 3.45 -27.68 17.05
CA PRO A 85 2.55 -26.88 17.88
C PRO A 85 3.28 -25.88 18.78
N GLU A 86 4.52 -26.17 19.20
CA GLU A 86 5.38 -25.22 19.92
C GLU A 86 5.79 -24.00 19.08
N ASP A 87 6.11 -24.23 17.81
CA ASP A 87 6.52 -23.18 16.88
C ASP A 87 5.31 -22.39 16.38
N GLU A 88 4.13 -23.02 16.30
CA GLU A 88 2.85 -22.35 16.06
C GLU A 88 2.48 -21.42 17.21
N LEU A 89 2.62 -21.88 18.47
CA LEU A 89 2.45 -21.05 19.66
C LEU A 89 3.41 -19.86 19.63
N ALA A 90 4.69 -20.09 19.30
CA ALA A 90 5.68 -19.03 19.18
C ALA A 90 5.31 -18.04 18.07
N TYR A 91 4.81 -18.51 16.93
CA TYR A 91 4.35 -17.67 15.83
C TYR A 91 3.18 -16.78 16.24
N LEU A 92 2.13 -17.35 16.84
CA LEU A 92 0.95 -16.59 17.29
C LEU A 92 1.32 -15.57 18.37
N PHE A 93 2.20 -15.95 19.29
CA PHE A 93 2.75 -15.04 20.29
C PHE A 93 3.52 -13.87 19.67
N LEU A 94 4.34 -14.12 18.65
CA LEU A 94 5.14 -13.09 17.99
C LEU A 94 4.32 -12.17 17.09
N LYS A 95 3.25 -12.67 16.46
CA LYS A 95 2.45 -11.97 15.44
C LYS A 95 1.86 -10.63 15.91
N GLY A 96 1.47 -10.51 17.17
CA GLY A 96 0.94 -9.25 17.72
C GLY A 96 1.82 -8.64 18.82
N HIS A 97 3.06 -9.12 18.96
CA HIS A 97 3.96 -8.62 20.00
C HIS A 97 4.44 -7.19 19.68
N LYS A 98 4.42 -6.29 20.67
CA LYS A 98 4.76 -4.86 20.48
C LYS A 98 6.15 -4.58 19.88
N ARG A 99 7.11 -5.50 20.09
CA ARG A 99 8.51 -5.40 19.60
C ARG A 99 8.73 -6.11 18.25
N VAL A 100 7.74 -6.85 17.74
CA VAL A 100 7.88 -7.67 16.53
C VAL A 100 6.94 -7.14 15.45
N ALA A 101 7.50 -6.77 14.31
CA ALA A 101 6.71 -6.36 13.15
C ALA A 101 6.29 -7.61 12.35
N ASN A 102 5.02 -7.66 11.94
CA ASN A 102 4.52 -8.67 11.01
C ASN A 102 4.78 -8.23 9.56
N GLY A 103 5.86 -8.74 8.97
CA GLY A 103 6.34 -8.37 7.64
C GLY A 103 7.16 -7.07 7.60
N ILE A 104 7.99 -6.94 6.56
CA ILE A 104 8.90 -5.79 6.41
C ILE A 104 8.17 -4.45 6.20
N ASN A 105 6.97 -4.49 5.61
CA ASN A 105 6.17 -3.32 5.29
C ASN A 105 5.58 -2.63 6.54
N ASN A 106 5.37 -3.38 7.63
CA ASN A 106 4.77 -2.87 8.87
C ASN A 106 5.82 -2.40 9.89
N LEU A 107 7.08 -2.23 9.47
CA LEU A 107 8.18 -1.90 10.36
C LEU A 107 8.07 -0.46 10.89
N LYS A 108 7.61 -0.32 12.14
CA LYS A 108 7.71 0.94 12.90
C LYS A 108 9.04 1.02 13.68
N PRO A 109 9.54 2.24 14.02
CA PRO A 109 10.76 2.41 14.81
C PRO A 109 10.77 1.72 16.18
N THR A 110 9.59 1.37 16.71
CA THR A 110 9.42 0.68 18.00
C THR A 110 9.63 -0.84 17.92
N HIS A 111 9.74 -1.40 16.72
CA HIS A 111 9.94 -2.84 16.53
C HIS A 111 11.43 -3.14 16.38
N ASP A 112 11.90 -4.07 17.21
CA ASP A 112 13.28 -4.55 17.21
C ASP A 112 13.45 -5.78 16.31
N TYR A 113 12.36 -6.50 16.05
CA TYR A 113 12.35 -7.75 15.29
C TYR A 113 11.33 -7.68 14.14
N VAL A 114 11.59 -8.46 13.09
CA VAL A 114 10.69 -8.66 11.96
C VAL A 114 10.41 -10.13 11.83
N LEU A 115 9.13 -10.46 11.73
CA LEU A 115 8.65 -11.76 11.35
C LEU A 115 8.48 -11.78 9.83
N VAL A 116 9.30 -12.57 9.16
CA VAL A 116 9.29 -12.75 7.71
C VAL A 116 8.63 -14.05 7.39
N ASN A 117 7.53 -13.97 6.66
CA ASN A 117 6.89 -15.13 6.09
C ASN A 117 7.16 -15.12 4.59
N LYS A 118 7.99 -16.06 4.12
CA LYS A 118 8.43 -16.09 2.72
C LYS A 118 7.26 -16.19 1.74
N GLU A 119 6.22 -16.94 2.09
CA GLU A 119 5.05 -17.15 1.24
C GLU A 119 4.18 -15.89 1.17
N ILE A 120 3.87 -15.29 2.32
CA ILE A 120 3.04 -14.07 2.37
C ILE A 120 3.76 -12.88 1.73
N GLU A 121 5.06 -12.71 1.96
CA GLU A 121 5.84 -11.65 1.30
C GLU A 121 5.91 -11.89 -0.21
N ALA A 122 6.06 -13.14 -0.66
CA ALA A 122 6.00 -13.48 -2.08
C ALA A 122 4.63 -13.19 -2.68
N GLU A 123 3.53 -13.49 -1.98
CA GLU A 123 2.18 -13.17 -2.44
C GLU A 123 1.94 -11.66 -2.52
N GLU A 124 2.35 -10.88 -1.52
CA GLU A 124 2.23 -9.41 -1.54
C GLU A 124 3.08 -8.79 -2.64
N ALA A 125 4.33 -9.25 -2.80
CA ALA A 125 5.20 -8.84 -3.88
C ALA A 125 4.62 -9.21 -5.24
N ASN A 126 4.05 -10.41 -5.36
CA ASN A 126 3.40 -10.87 -6.60
C ASN A 126 2.14 -10.05 -6.93
N LYS A 127 1.33 -9.67 -5.93
CA LYS A 127 0.18 -8.77 -6.13
C LYS A 127 0.63 -7.40 -6.65
N ARG A 128 1.65 -6.80 -6.04
CA ARG A 128 2.24 -5.53 -6.50
C ARG A 128 2.84 -5.66 -7.90
N ASN A 129 3.57 -6.74 -8.17
CA ASN A 129 4.18 -7.01 -9.46
C ASN A 129 3.12 -7.27 -10.54
N LYS A 130 2.02 -7.94 -10.20
CA LYS A 130 0.88 -8.15 -11.10
C LYS A 130 0.22 -6.81 -11.45
N ALA A 131 -0.05 -5.96 -10.46
CA ALA A 131 -0.57 -4.61 -10.69
C ALA A 131 0.38 -3.78 -11.58
N LYS A 132 1.70 -3.83 -11.35
CA LYS A 132 2.69 -3.19 -12.23
C LYS A 132 2.63 -3.74 -13.66
N ARG A 133 2.60 -5.07 -13.83
CA ARG A 133 2.51 -5.71 -15.15
C ARG A 133 1.24 -5.33 -15.90
N GLU A 134 0.10 -5.30 -15.20
CA GLU A 134 -1.17 -4.88 -15.78
C GLU A 134 -1.14 -3.40 -16.17
N ALA A 135 -0.56 -2.53 -15.34
CA ALA A 135 -0.40 -1.11 -15.65
C ALA A 135 0.50 -0.90 -16.87
N PHE A 136 1.63 -1.62 -16.97
CA PHE A 136 2.51 -1.57 -18.13
C PHE A 136 1.87 -2.19 -19.38
N SER A 137 1.05 -3.23 -19.22
CA SER A 137 0.30 -3.80 -20.34
C SER A 137 -0.68 -2.79 -20.92
N GLU A 138 -1.35 -1.99 -20.08
CA GLU A 138 -2.20 -0.92 -20.60
C GLU A 138 -1.40 0.26 -21.11
N PHE A 139 -0.27 0.58 -20.50
CA PHE A 139 0.64 1.60 -21.03
C PHE A 139 1.06 1.31 -22.46
N ASN A 140 1.43 0.06 -22.76
CA ASN A 140 1.85 -0.37 -24.09
C ASN A 140 0.72 -0.32 -25.14
N LYS A 141 -0.56 -0.34 -24.72
CA LYS A 141 -1.69 -0.21 -25.66
C LYS A 141 -2.02 1.23 -26.00
N MET A 142 -1.53 2.20 -25.23
CA MET A 142 -1.85 3.61 -25.44
C MET A 142 -1.12 4.19 -26.65
N SER A 143 -1.77 5.10 -27.34
CA SER A 143 -1.12 5.96 -28.34
C SER A 143 -0.34 7.11 -27.67
N ILE A 144 0.56 7.75 -28.41
CA ILE A 144 1.32 8.92 -27.93
C ILE A 144 0.38 10.06 -27.50
N GLU A 145 -0.73 10.27 -28.21
CA GLU A 145 -1.74 11.28 -27.84
C GLU A 145 -2.42 10.94 -26.51
N GLU A 146 -2.72 9.67 -26.30
CA GLU A 146 -3.28 9.18 -25.06
C GLU A 146 -2.30 9.34 -23.89
N MET A 147 -1.02 9.05 -24.09
CA MET A 147 0.00 9.29 -23.07
C MET A 147 0.09 10.78 -22.70
N ARG A 148 -0.02 11.69 -23.69
CA ARG A 148 -0.10 13.14 -23.44
C ARG A 148 -1.35 13.53 -22.65
N LYS A 149 -2.51 12.93 -22.95
CA LYS A 149 -3.75 13.13 -22.19
C LYS A 149 -3.59 12.66 -20.75
N CYS A 150 -2.97 11.49 -20.55
CA CYS A 150 -2.73 10.92 -19.23
C CYS A 150 -1.85 11.85 -18.39
N LEU A 151 -0.70 12.27 -18.91
CA LEU A 151 0.19 13.21 -18.23
C LEU A 151 -0.48 14.54 -17.86
N ARG A 152 -1.42 15.05 -18.68
CA ARG A 152 -2.22 16.23 -18.29
C ARG A 152 -3.14 15.96 -17.13
N LEU A 153 -3.78 14.80 -17.06
CA LEU A 153 -4.61 14.42 -15.92
C LEU A 153 -3.79 14.28 -14.63
N TYR A 154 -2.50 13.96 -14.75
CA TYR A 154 -1.52 14.04 -13.66
C TYR A 154 -1.10 15.47 -13.31
N GLY A 155 -1.53 16.48 -14.07
CA GLY A 155 -1.23 17.90 -13.84
C GLY A 155 0.02 18.42 -14.56
N HIS A 156 0.64 17.63 -15.44
CA HIS A 156 1.79 18.08 -16.24
C HIS A 156 1.36 18.76 -17.54
N LYS A 157 1.94 19.92 -17.86
CA LYS A 157 1.70 20.59 -19.15
C LYS A 157 2.42 19.83 -20.26
N THR A 158 1.68 19.26 -21.20
CA THR A 158 2.26 18.43 -22.28
C THR A 158 2.41 19.13 -23.62
N ASP A 159 2.10 20.44 -23.72
CA ASP A 159 2.15 21.19 -25.00
C ASP A 159 3.56 21.25 -25.62
N ASN A 160 4.61 21.42 -24.81
CA ASN A 160 5.98 21.64 -25.28
C ASN A 160 6.92 20.45 -25.02
N ILE A 161 6.39 19.31 -24.59
CA ILE A 161 7.21 18.13 -24.25
C ILE A 161 7.39 17.27 -25.52
N SER A 162 8.61 16.78 -25.78
CA SER A 162 8.87 15.85 -26.88
C SER A 162 8.13 14.51 -26.69
N ASN A 163 7.91 13.75 -27.77
CA ASN A 163 7.18 12.47 -27.68
C ASN A 163 7.90 11.49 -26.75
N GLU A 164 9.23 11.46 -26.81
CA GLU A 164 10.09 10.58 -26.01
C GLU A 164 10.03 10.95 -24.52
N LEU A 165 10.03 12.25 -24.21
CA LEU A 165 9.93 12.73 -22.84
C LEU A 165 8.53 12.49 -22.24
N VAL A 166 7.48 12.44 -23.06
CA VAL A 166 6.14 12.05 -22.63
C VAL A 166 6.12 10.58 -22.21
N GLU A 167 6.69 9.71 -23.04
CA GLU A 167 6.77 8.28 -22.74
C GLU A 167 7.59 8.02 -21.47
N SER A 168 8.77 8.62 -21.34
CA SER A 168 9.63 8.41 -20.17
C SER A 168 9.00 8.94 -18.88
N SER A 169 8.40 10.13 -18.92
CA SER A 169 7.77 10.73 -17.73
C SER A 169 6.57 9.91 -17.26
N LEU A 170 5.78 9.37 -18.20
CA LEU A 170 4.64 8.54 -17.84
C LEU A 170 5.08 7.16 -17.34
N PHE A 171 6.15 6.61 -17.92
CA PHE A 171 6.76 5.37 -17.44
C PHE A 171 7.20 5.51 -15.97
N ASP A 172 7.92 6.58 -15.62
CA ASP A 172 8.37 6.85 -14.25
C ASP A 172 7.18 6.99 -13.29
N LEU A 173 6.10 7.65 -13.71
CA LEU A 173 4.89 7.80 -12.90
C LEU A 173 4.20 6.47 -12.62
N ILE A 174 4.14 5.57 -13.61
CA ILE A 174 3.56 4.23 -13.48
C ILE A 174 4.44 3.34 -12.61
N GLU A 175 5.76 3.42 -12.77
CA GLU A 175 6.70 2.64 -11.96
C GLU A 175 6.61 3.01 -10.48
N ASN A 176 6.51 4.31 -10.20
CA ASN A 176 6.42 4.85 -8.85
C ASN A 176 5.04 4.64 -8.21
N ASN A 177 3.94 4.77 -8.97
CA ASN A 177 2.57 4.68 -8.45
C ASN A 177 1.60 4.01 -9.44
N PRO A 178 1.62 2.67 -9.57
CA PRO A 178 0.73 1.96 -10.49
C PRO A 178 -0.75 2.12 -10.11
N ASP A 179 -1.07 2.17 -8.82
CA ASP A 179 -2.46 2.29 -8.35
C ASP A 179 -3.11 3.62 -8.76
N LYS A 180 -2.33 4.71 -8.76
CA LYS A 180 -2.82 6.03 -9.22
C LYS A 180 -3.12 6.02 -10.71
N PHE A 181 -2.33 5.28 -11.50
CA PHE A 181 -2.57 5.13 -12.93
C PHE A 181 -3.89 4.41 -13.19
N PHE A 182 -4.17 3.33 -12.47
CA PHE A 182 -5.47 2.66 -12.57
C PHE A 182 -6.63 3.59 -12.21
N LEU A 183 -6.50 4.40 -11.16
CA LEU A 183 -7.55 5.32 -10.74
C LEU A 183 -7.81 6.44 -11.76
N ILE A 184 -6.75 7.08 -12.26
CA ILE A 184 -6.86 8.24 -13.15
C ILE A 184 -7.25 7.83 -14.57
N TRP A 185 -6.74 6.69 -15.02
CA TRP A 185 -6.76 6.33 -16.44
C TRP A 185 -7.63 5.12 -16.78
N VAL A 186 -7.45 4.00 -16.08
CA VAL A 186 -8.08 2.72 -16.44
C VAL A 186 -9.52 2.62 -15.92
N ASN A 187 -9.75 3.05 -14.68
CA ASN A 187 -11.05 2.97 -14.03
C ASN A 187 -11.94 4.21 -14.27
N ASN A 188 -11.37 5.27 -14.85
CA ASN A 188 -12.09 6.52 -15.07
C ASN A 188 -12.84 6.50 -16.41
N LYS A 189 -14.15 6.23 -16.35
CA LYS A 189 -15.04 6.27 -17.53
C LYS A 189 -15.24 7.68 -18.11
N VAL A 190 -14.76 8.72 -17.43
CA VAL A 190 -14.99 10.13 -17.79
C VAL A 190 -13.71 10.88 -18.11
N ARG A 191 -12.64 10.12 -18.34
CA ARG A 191 -11.28 10.57 -18.64
C ARG A 191 -11.20 11.60 -19.76
N ASP A 192 -11.97 11.43 -20.82
CA ASP A 192 -11.95 12.34 -21.97
C ASP A 192 -12.57 13.70 -21.64
N THR A 193 -13.68 13.74 -20.90
CA THR A 193 -14.33 15.00 -20.50
C THR A 193 -13.52 15.72 -19.43
N GLN A 194 -12.87 14.98 -18.52
CA GLN A 194 -11.93 15.55 -17.56
C GLN A 194 -10.70 16.14 -18.25
N TYR A 195 -10.18 15.47 -19.27
CA TYR A 195 -9.10 16.00 -20.09
C TYR A 195 -9.49 17.32 -20.77
N ILE A 196 -10.69 17.40 -21.35
CA ILE A 196 -11.18 18.64 -22.00
C ILE A 196 -11.21 19.81 -21.02
N ILE A 197 -11.68 19.61 -19.79
CA ILE A 197 -11.74 20.65 -18.77
C ILE A 197 -10.32 21.12 -18.39
N GLU A 198 -9.40 20.19 -18.15
CA GLU A 198 -8.03 20.53 -17.74
C GLU A 198 -7.25 21.19 -18.89
N ALA A 199 -7.45 20.71 -20.12
CA ALA A 199 -6.91 21.34 -21.33
C ALA A 199 -7.45 22.76 -21.50
N ALA A 200 -8.76 22.96 -21.34
CA ALA A 200 -9.40 24.27 -21.43
C ALA A 200 -8.89 25.25 -20.36
N ILE A 201 -8.64 24.77 -19.12
CA ILE A 201 -8.03 25.59 -18.07
C ILE A 201 -6.61 25.99 -18.45
N SER A 202 -5.81 25.05 -18.95
CA SER A 202 -4.42 25.32 -19.32
C SER A 202 -4.29 26.36 -20.44
N LYS A 203 -5.25 26.38 -21.38
CA LYS A 203 -5.32 27.35 -22.50
C LYS A 203 -6.12 28.62 -22.16
N ASN A 204 -6.49 28.81 -20.89
CA ASN A 204 -7.31 29.93 -20.41
C ASN A 204 -8.65 30.09 -21.18
N VAL A 205 -9.24 28.98 -21.64
CA VAL A 205 -10.59 28.93 -22.22
C VAL A 205 -11.63 28.82 -21.10
N ILE A 206 -11.36 27.95 -20.12
CA ILE A 206 -12.15 27.86 -18.88
C ILE A 206 -11.39 28.57 -17.76
N ARG A 207 -12.08 29.45 -17.02
CA ARG A 207 -11.53 30.11 -15.84
C ARG A 207 -11.93 29.33 -14.59
N LYS A 208 -10.93 28.90 -13.81
CA LYS A 208 -11.16 28.30 -12.49
C LYS A 208 -11.01 29.35 -11.40
N SER A 209 -12.06 29.57 -10.61
CA SER A 209 -12.01 30.40 -9.40
C SER A 209 -12.34 29.55 -8.18
N LYS A 210 -11.31 29.22 -7.39
CA LYS A 210 -11.37 28.23 -6.29
C LYS A 210 -11.93 26.89 -6.79
N ASN A 211 -13.21 26.61 -6.51
CA ASN A 211 -13.89 25.37 -6.89
C ASN A 211 -14.90 25.55 -8.03
N ILE A 212 -15.09 26.78 -8.53
CA ILE A 212 -16.11 27.09 -9.54
C ILE A 212 -15.43 27.23 -10.90
N TYR A 213 -16.00 26.54 -11.90
CA TYR A 213 -15.54 26.48 -13.27
C TYR A 213 -16.44 27.37 -14.14
N TYR A 214 -15.83 28.33 -14.83
CA TYR A 214 -16.53 29.31 -15.68
C TYR A 214 -16.12 29.16 -17.14
N TYR A 215 -17.11 29.24 -18.03
CA TYR A 215 -16.89 29.42 -19.46
C TYR A 215 -17.53 30.73 -19.91
N GLY A 216 -16.70 31.69 -20.31
CA GLY A 216 -17.14 33.07 -20.51
C GLY A 216 -17.72 33.67 -19.22
N THR A 217 -19.03 33.93 -19.23
CA THR A 217 -19.81 34.44 -18.08
C THR A 217 -20.56 33.35 -17.32
N ASP A 218 -20.66 32.14 -17.86
CA ASP A 218 -21.54 31.10 -17.36
C ASP A 218 -20.80 30.12 -16.44
N ILE A 219 -21.49 29.65 -15.41
CA ILE A 219 -20.96 28.67 -14.46
C ILE A 219 -21.24 27.27 -15.00
N ILE A 220 -20.18 26.53 -15.34
CA ILE A 220 -20.28 25.12 -15.78
C ILE A 220 -20.44 24.18 -14.59
N GLY A 221 -19.81 24.49 -13.45
CA GLY A 221 -19.88 23.62 -12.28
C GLY A 221 -19.22 24.20 -11.04
N ARG A 222 -19.69 23.76 -9.86
CA ARG A 222 -19.13 24.13 -8.55
C ARG A 222 -18.14 23.10 -7.99
N SER A 223 -17.95 22.01 -8.71
CA SER A 223 -16.98 20.95 -8.47
C SER A 223 -16.51 20.38 -9.82
N LEU A 224 -15.38 19.68 -9.81
CA LEU A 224 -14.87 19.02 -11.02
C LEU A 224 -15.87 17.96 -11.53
N GLU A 225 -16.49 17.22 -10.62
CA GLU A 225 -17.49 16.18 -10.93
C GLU A 225 -18.77 16.79 -11.53
N ASP A 226 -19.25 17.91 -11.00
CA ASP A 226 -20.41 18.63 -11.57
C ASP A 226 -20.11 19.20 -12.95
N ALA A 227 -18.91 19.74 -13.15
CA ALA A 227 -18.51 20.27 -14.45
C ALA A 227 -18.41 19.15 -15.50
N ILE A 228 -17.92 17.99 -15.08
CA ILE A 228 -17.87 16.77 -15.89
C ILE A 228 -19.28 16.29 -16.24
N ALA A 229 -20.20 16.22 -15.27
CA ALA A 229 -21.58 15.83 -15.51
C ALA A 229 -22.28 16.80 -16.48
N SER A 230 -22.11 18.10 -16.24
CA SER A 230 -22.69 19.16 -17.07
C SER A 230 -22.18 19.13 -18.51
N LEU A 231 -20.91 18.79 -18.75
CA LEU A 231 -20.35 18.64 -20.10
C LEU A 231 -20.71 17.30 -20.77
N ASN A 232 -21.14 16.29 -20.02
CA ASN A 232 -21.63 15.04 -20.58
C ASN A 232 -23.14 15.03 -20.87
N ASP A 233 -23.88 16.01 -20.34
CA ASP A 233 -25.29 16.15 -20.62
C ASP A 233 -25.55 16.51 -22.10
N LYS A 234 -26.55 15.84 -22.69
CA LYS A 234 -26.94 16.03 -24.11
C LYS A 234 -27.26 17.49 -24.47
N LYS A 235 -27.65 18.31 -23.50
CA LYS A 235 -28.00 19.73 -23.70
C LYS A 235 -26.79 20.64 -23.87
N ASN A 236 -25.63 20.22 -23.36
CA ASN A 236 -24.41 21.03 -23.35
C ASN A 236 -23.33 20.46 -24.30
N GLN A 237 -23.71 19.57 -25.21
CA GLN A 237 -22.79 19.06 -26.23
C GLN A 237 -22.29 20.17 -27.16
N ASP A 238 -23.14 21.15 -27.47
CA ASP A 238 -22.74 22.32 -28.26
C ASP A 238 -21.63 23.10 -27.55
N ILE A 239 -21.77 23.34 -26.24
CA ILE A 239 -20.76 24.00 -25.40
C ILE A 239 -19.45 23.20 -25.39
N LYS A 240 -19.54 21.87 -25.29
CA LYS A 240 -18.36 20.99 -25.36
C LYS A 240 -17.65 21.08 -26.71
N MET A 241 -18.39 21.15 -27.81
CA MET A 241 -17.84 21.29 -29.17
C MET A 241 -17.20 22.66 -29.39
N THR A 242 -17.80 23.74 -28.87
CA THR A 242 -17.20 25.08 -28.94
C THR A 242 -15.90 25.16 -28.13
N ILE A 243 -15.88 24.60 -26.92
CA ILE A 243 -14.67 24.52 -26.09
C ILE A 243 -13.56 23.74 -26.83
N LEU A 244 -13.91 22.62 -27.48
CA LEU A 244 -12.94 21.84 -28.27
C LEU A 244 -12.35 22.66 -29.42
N GLN A 245 -13.18 23.39 -30.18
CA GLN A 245 -12.72 24.25 -31.27
C GLN A 245 -11.83 25.41 -30.78
N GLU A 246 -12.16 26.01 -29.64
CA GLU A 246 -11.34 27.07 -29.03
C GLU A 246 -10.03 26.54 -28.46
N ILE A 247 -10.01 25.30 -27.97
CA ILE A 247 -8.77 24.61 -27.58
C ILE A 247 -7.90 24.36 -28.80
N GLU A 248 -8.45 23.95 -29.95
CA GLU A 248 -7.65 23.72 -31.17
C GLU A 248 -7.14 25.01 -31.80
N SER A 249 -7.90 26.10 -31.68
CA SER A 249 -7.56 27.40 -32.28
C SER A 249 -6.51 28.21 -31.50
N LYS A 250 -6.19 27.81 -30.26
CA LYS A 250 -5.20 28.47 -29.38
C LYS A 250 -3.98 27.59 -29.12
#